data_AF-A0AAU3UV42-F1
#
_entry.id   AF-A0AAU3UV42-F1
#
_cell.length_a   1.000
_cell.length_b   1.000
_cell.length_c   1.000
_cell.angle_alpha   90.00
_cell.angle_beta   90.00
_cell.angle_gamma   90.00
#
_symmetry.space_group_name_H-M   'P 1'
#
loop_
_entity.id
_entity.type
_entity.pdbx_description
1 polymer ?
#
loop_
_entity_poly.entity_id
_entity_poly.type
_entity_poly.pdbx_seq_one_letter_code
_entity_poly.pdbx_strand_id
1 'polypeptide(L)'
;MTVGTHLPKSDTLFDLDVWLHRWPASVYATELHYGVLVFTGCDQFDERDVEIAQRTYPGRRILLGATGKLEVHPAGEGPPLSIYDPAHPARSMPPL
;
A
#
# COMPACT_ATOMS: atom_id res chain seq x y z
N MET A 1 -24.80 12.92 -2.44
CA MET A 1 -23.48 13.16 -3.05
C MET A 1 -22.54 12.13 -2.45
N THR A 2 -22.36 10.99 -3.12
CA THR A 2 -21.56 9.90 -2.57
C THR A 2 -20.19 9.97 -3.23
N VAL A 3 -19.21 10.57 -2.56
CA VAL A 3 -17.79 10.38 -2.93
C VAL A 3 -17.42 8.98 -2.43
N GLY A 4 -17.86 7.97 -3.18
CA GLY A 4 -17.55 6.56 -2.95
C GLY A 4 -16.35 6.19 -3.79
N THR A 5 -15.25 5.89 -3.11
CA THR A 5 -13.95 5.39 -3.59
C THR A 5 -14.02 4.47 -4.82
N HIS A 6 -13.72 5.00 -6.00
CA HIS A 6 -13.34 4.17 -7.16
C HIS A 6 -11.91 3.66 -6.94
N LEU A 7 -11.73 2.76 -5.98
CA LEU A 7 -10.49 2.00 -5.85
C LEU A 7 -10.47 0.93 -6.95
N PRO A 8 -9.31 0.66 -7.57
CA PRO A 8 -9.18 -0.52 -8.43
C PRO A 8 -9.46 -1.77 -7.61
N LYS A 9 -9.83 -2.87 -8.30
CA LYS A 9 -10.08 -4.16 -7.63
C LYS A 9 -8.86 -4.55 -6.79
N SER A 10 -9.09 -5.28 -5.71
CA SER A 10 -8.03 -5.52 -4.71
C SER A 10 -6.84 -6.32 -5.25
N ASP A 11 -7.05 -7.14 -6.27
CA ASP A 11 -6.04 -7.94 -6.96
C ASP A 11 -5.23 -7.17 -8.01
N THR A 12 -5.68 -5.98 -8.40
CA THR A 12 -5.04 -5.19 -9.46
C THR A 12 -3.92 -4.33 -8.89
N LEU A 13 -2.84 -4.10 -9.64
CA LEU A 13 -1.79 -3.18 -9.21
C LEU A 13 -2.33 -1.74 -9.09
N PHE A 14 -1.79 -0.95 -8.16
CA PHE A 14 -2.01 0.49 -8.17
C PHE A 14 -1.24 1.15 -9.32
N ASP A 15 -1.84 2.17 -9.91
CA ASP A 15 -1.24 2.99 -10.95
C ASP A 15 -0.92 4.40 -10.44
N LEU A 16 -0.45 5.25 -11.36
CA LEU A 16 -0.08 6.62 -11.07
C LEU A 16 -1.29 7.47 -10.61
N ASP A 17 -2.47 7.24 -11.16
CA ASP A 17 -3.67 8.02 -10.82
C ASP A 17 -4.11 7.73 -9.38
N VAL A 18 -4.08 6.47 -8.97
CA VAL A 18 -4.35 6.12 -7.57
C VAL A 18 -3.29 6.72 -6.64
N TRP A 19 -2.02 6.63 -7.04
CA TRP A 19 -0.93 7.24 -6.28
C TRP A 19 -1.12 8.74 -6.14
N LEU A 20 -1.56 9.50 -7.16
CA LEU A 20 -1.72 10.96 -7.07
C LEU A 20 -2.88 11.44 -6.18
N HIS A 21 -3.84 10.57 -5.85
CA HIS A 21 -5.13 11.01 -5.30
C HIS A 21 -5.57 10.32 -3.99
N ARG A 22 -4.77 9.42 -3.40
CA ARG A 22 -5.20 8.59 -2.24
C ARG A 22 -4.32 8.71 -1.00
N TRP A 23 -3.98 9.93 -0.60
CA TRP A 23 -3.09 10.16 0.54
C TRP A 23 -3.88 10.32 1.86
N PRO A 24 -3.53 9.58 2.92
CA PRO A 24 -3.97 9.90 4.27
C PRO A 24 -3.52 11.31 4.69
N ALA A 25 -4.30 11.96 5.56
CA ALA A 25 -3.81 13.13 6.28
C ALA A 25 -2.59 12.73 7.12
N SER A 26 -1.57 13.59 7.19
CA SER A 26 -0.31 13.36 7.93
C SER A 26 0.73 12.45 7.27
N VAL A 27 0.60 12.16 5.97
CA VAL A 27 1.67 11.54 5.18
C VAL A 27 2.70 12.59 4.78
N TYR A 28 3.97 12.33 5.11
CA TYR A 28 5.12 13.13 4.67
C TYR A 28 5.50 12.80 3.22
N ALA A 29 5.46 11.50 2.85
CA ALA A 29 5.77 11.06 1.51
C ALA A 29 4.99 9.80 1.13
N THR A 30 4.65 9.68 -0.15
CA THR A 30 4.11 8.44 -0.73
C THR A 30 4.96 8.01 -1.91
N GLU A 31 5.11 6.70 -2.05
CA GLU A 31 5.90 6.08 -3.12
C GLU A 31 5.04 4.99 -3.77
N LEU A 32 5.21 4.80 -5.08
CA LEU A 32 4.60 3.71 -5.83
C LEU A 32 5.71 2.79 -6.33
N HIS A 33 5.74 1.55 -5.82
CA HIS A 33 6.74 0.54 -6.16
C HIS A 33 6.05 -0.70 -6.71
N TYR A 34 6.18 -0.97 -8.01
CA TYR A 34 5.59 -2.16 -8.65
C TYR A 34 4.11 -2.41 -8.32
N GLY A 35 3.32 -1.33 -8.20
CA GLY A 35 1.90 -1.41 -7.85
C GLY A 35 1.58 -1.54 -6.36
N VAL A 36 2.59 -1.46 -5.48
CA VAL A 36 2.46 -1.35 -4.03
C VAL A 36 2.54 0.13 -3.65
N LEU A 37 1.54 0.62 -2.90
CA LEU A 37 1.61 1.95 -2.31
C LEU A 37 2.39 1.87 -1.00
N VAL A 38 3.36 2.76 -0.83
CA VAL A 38 4.09 2.93 0.41
C VAL A 38 3.84 4.32 0.95
N PHE A 39 3.43 4.39 2.22
CA PHE A 39 3.26 5.64 2.94
C PHE A 39 4.38 5.79 3.98
N THR A 40 4.93 7.00 4.05
CA THR A 40 5.82 7.46 5.12
C THR A 40 5.10 8.60 5.85
N GLY A 41 4.77 8.38 7.13
CA GLY A 41 4.13 9.38 7.97
C GLY A 41 5.11 10.47 8.40
N CYS A 42 4.58 11.59 8.91
CA CYS A 42 5.40 12.55 9.66
C CYS A 42 5.99 11.90 10.93
N ASP A 43 5.20 11.04 11.57
CA ASP A 43 5.59 10.12 12.64
C ASP A 43 5.55 8.67 12.14
N GLN A 44 6.05 7.73 12.94
CA GLN A 44 5.94 6.31 12.63
C GLN A 44 4.48 5.86 12.67
N PHE A 45 4.06 5.07 11.67
CA PHE A 45 2.75 4.42 11.70
C PHE A 45 2.69 3.35 12.79
N ASP A 46 1.50 3.16 13.35
CA ASP A 46 1.22 2.16 14.37
C ASP A 46 0.09 1.19 13.97
N GLU A 47 -0.31 0.32 14.89
CA GLU A 47 -1.37 -0.67 14.67
C GLU A 47 -2.73 -0.04 14.35
N ARG A 48 -3.03 1.15 14.89
CA ARG A 48 -4.27 1.87 14.60
C ARG A 48 -4.30 2.32 13.14
N ASP A 49 -3.16 2.75 12.61
CA ASP A 49 -3.06 3.12 11.20
C ASP A 49 -3.22 1.91 10.28
N VAL A 50 -2.72 0.74 10.70
CA VAL A 50 -2.97 -0.54 10.00
C VAL A 50 -4.45 -0.84 9.92
N GLU A 51 -5.19 -0.72 11.03
CA GLU A 51 -6.64 -0.95 11.04
C GLU A 51 -7.39 0.02 10.11
N ILE A 52 -7.01 1.30 10.11
CA ILE A 52 -7.59 2.32 9.22
C ILE A 52 -7.31 1.96 7.77
N ALA A 53 -6.09 1.54 7.45
CA ALA A 53 -5.70 1.16 6.10
C ALA A 53 -6.45 -0.09 5.64
N GLN A 54 -6.63 -1.10 6.49
CA GLN A 54 -7.42 -2.29 6.16
C GLN A 54 -8.87 -1.94 5.81
N ARG A 55 -9.47 -0.96 6.51
CA ARG A 55 -10.82 -0.47 6.20
C ARG A 55 -10.86 0.37 4.92
N THR A 56 -9.82 1.17 4.68
CA THR A 56 -9.71 2.04 3.51
C THR A 56 -9.46 1.23 2.22
N TYR A 57 -8.72 0.14 2.33
CA TYR A 57 -8.27 -0.69 1.22
C TYR A 57 -8.80 -2.13 1.37
N PRO A 58 -10.13 -2.35 1.23
CA PRO A 58 -10.72 -3.66 1.47
C PRO A 58 -10.16 -4.72 0.50
N GLY A 59 -9.84 -5.89 1.04
CA GLY A 59 -9.28 -7.02 0.29
C GLY A 59 -7.80 -6.88 -0.11
N ARG A 60 -7.17 -5.75 0.20
CA ARG A 60 -5.73 -5.56 0.07
C ARG A 60 -5.01 -6.13 1.28
N ARG A 61 -3.72 -6.41 1.12
CA ARG A 61 -2.86 -6.86 2.23
C ARG A 61 -2.08 -5.67 2.75
N ILE A 62 -2.18 -5.41 4.05
CA ILE A 62 -1.51 -4.28 4.70
C ILE A 62 -0.29 -4.79 5.46
N LEU A 63 0.84 -4.09 5.30
CA LEU A 63 2.08 -4.37 6.03
C LEU A 63 2.55 -3.11 6.76
N LEU A 64 2.79 -3.22 8.07
CA LEU A 64 3.58 -2.24 8.80
C LEU A 64 5.03 -2.72 8.85
N GLY A 65 5.90 -2.06 8.11
CA GLY A 65 7.32 -2.41 8.06
C GLY A 65 8.06 -2.00 9.33
N ALA A 66 9.17 -2.67 9.64
CA ALA A 66 10.01 -2.36 10.82
C ALA A 66 10.58 -0.93 10.82
N THR A 67 10.61 -0.26 9.66
CA THR A 67 11.01 1.14 9.51
C THR A 67 9.90 2.14 9.88
N GLY A 68 8.71 1.66 10.25
CA GLY A 68 7.54 2.49 10.53
C GLY A 68 6.81 2.98 9.28
N LYS A 69 7.12 2.41 8.10
CA LYS A 69 6.39 2.67 6.84
C LYS A 69 5.21 1.72 6.71
N LEU A 70 4.12 2.21 6.12
CA LEU A 70 2.92 1.43 5.87
C LEU A 70 2.84 1.08 4.37
N GLU A 71 2.67 -0.19 4.04
CA GLU A 71 2.57 -0.67 2.67
C GLU A 71 1.19 -1.27 2.39
N VAL A 72 0.63 -0.95 1.22
CA VAL A 72 -0.65 -1.48 0.73
C VAL A 72 -0.40 -2.33 -0.50
N HIS A 73 -0.48 -3.63 -0.31
CA HIS A 73 -0.22 -4.64 -1.33
C HIS A 73 -1.51 -5.09 -2.03
N PRO A 74 -1.42 -5.53 -3.30
CA PRO A 74 -2.50 -6.27 -3.95
C PRO A 74 -2.94 -7.48 -3.12
N ALA A 75 -4.18 -7.92 -3.33
CA ALA A 75 -4.70 -9.17 -2.81
C ALA A 75 -3.79 -10.34 -3.19
N GLY A 76 -3.75 -11.36 -2.35
CA GLY A 76 -2.93 -12.55 -2.56
C GLY A 76 -2.97 -13.45 -1.34
N GLU A 77 -2.33 -14.61 -1.46
CA GLU A 77 -2.25 -15.59 -0.39
C GLU A 77 -1.18 -15.18 0.64
N GLY A 78 -1.47 -15.47 1.92
CA GLY A 78 -0.54 -15.28 3.04
C GLY A 78 -0.21 -13.81 3.37
N PRO A 79 0.64 -13.60 4.40
CA PRO A 79 1.10 -12.27 4.77
C PRO A 79 1.96 -11.65 3.65
N PRO A 80 1.85 -10.34 3.40
CA PRO A 80 2.69 -9.66 2.42
C PRO A 80 4.15 -9.63 2.87
N LEU A 81 5.09 -9.74 1.92
CA LEU A 81 6.50 -9.38 2.14
C LEU A 81 6.68 -7.88 1.86
N SER A 82 7.66 -7.23 2.48
CA SER A 82 7.94 -5.83 2.19
C SER A 82 8.41 -5.65 0.75
N ILE A 83 7.96 -4.59 0.07
CA ILE A 83 8.43 -4.24 -1.29
C ILE A 83 9.91 -3.87 -1.34
N TYR A 84 10.55 -3.63 -0.19
CA TYR A 84 11.99 -3.41 -0.08
C TYR A 84 12.79 -4.69 0.13
N ASP A 85 12.14 -5.81 0.43
CA ASP A 85 12.79 -7.12 0.53
C ASP A 85 13.27 -7.56 -0.87
N PRO A 86 14.55 -7.90 -1.06
CA PRO A 86 15.07 -8.42 -2.32
C PRO A 86 14.35 -9.67 -2.83
N ALA A 87 13.79 -10.48 -1.93
CA ALA A 87 13.02 -11.69 -2.25
C ALA A 87 11.56 -11.39 -2.60
N HIS A 88 11.13 -10.13 -2.59
CA HIS A 88 9.76 -9.76 -2.93
C HIS A 88 9.44 -10.20 -4.38
N PRO A 89 8.35 -10.95 -4.63
CA PRO A 89 8.06 -11.52 -5.95
C PRO A 89 8.04 -10.49 -7.09
N ALA A 90 7.53 -9.28 -6.82
CA ALA A 90 7.50 -8.20 -7.81
C ALA A 90 8.89 -7.65 -8.20
N ARG A 91 9.91 -7.83 -7.35
CA ARG A 91 11.31 -7.47 -7.66
C ARG A 91 12.08 -8.60 -8.34
N SER A 92 11.65 -9.85 -8.13
CA SER A 92 12.30 -11.04 -8.67
C SER A 92 11.89 -11.35 -10.11
N MET A 93 10.73 -10.82 -10.57
CA MET A 93 10.35 -10.91 -11.99
C MET A 93 11.00 -9.77 -12.79
N PRO A 94 11.70 -10.06 -13.91
CA PRO A 94 12.10 -9.03 -14.86
C PRO A 94 10.83 -8.38 -15.47
N PRO A 95 10.87 -7.08 -15.82
CA PRO A 95 9.76 -6.45 -16.51
C PRO A 95 9.48 -7.18 -17.84
N LEU A 96 8.20 -7.45 -18.12
CA LEU A 96 7.71 -7.96 -19.40
C LEU A 96 7.98 -6.96 -20.53
#